data_AF-A0A246NML9-F1
#
_entry.id   AF-A0A246NML9-F1
#
_cell.length_a   1.000
_cell.length_b   1.000
_cell.length_c   1.000
_cell.angle_alpha   90.00
_cell.angle_beta   90.00
_cell.angle_gamma   90.00
#
_symmetry.space_group_name_H-M   'P 1'
#
loop_
_entity.id
_entity.type
_entity.pdbx_description
1 polymer ?
#
loop_
_entity_poly.entity_id
_entity_poly.type
_entity_poly.pdbx_seq_one_letter_code
_entity_poly.pdbx_strand_id
1 'polypeptide(L)'
;MLQNYSQRVHFYYCILVALKLYVNSKKSGGVRGKNNFLLKWLRNAQNNTIFHPDITSEIEWLRGKIISAGPDADLEPMLQYVYETAKRAETLRLGP
;
A
#
# COMPACT_ATOMS: atom_id res chain seq x y z
N MET A 1 17.32 -8.93 8.20
CA MET A 1 16.07 -9.05 8.98
C MET A 1 15.62 -7.77 9.70
N LEU A 2 16.49 -6.78 9.98
CA LEU A 2 16.09 -5.49 10.61
C LEU A 2 15.40 -4.49 9.66
N GLN A 3 15.70 -4.50 8.37
CA GLN A 3 15.22 -3.47 7.43
C GLN A 3 13.76 -3.65 6.98
N ASN A 4 13.19 -4.85 7.10
CA ASN A 4 11.90 -5.17 6.47
C ASN A 4 10.70 -4.39 7.06
N TYR A 5 10.71 -4.08 8.36
CA TYR A 5 9.58 -3.38 8.99
C TYR A 5 9.52 -1.92 8.59
N SER A 6 10.64 -1.21 8.66
CA SER A 6 10.68 0.20 8.26
C SER A 6 10.40 0.37 6.76
N GLN A 7 10.87 -0.55 5.93
CA GLN A 7 10.53 -0.57 4.51
C GLN A 7 9.04 -0.82 4.27
N ARG A 8 8.38 -1.68 5.06
CA ARG A 8 6.92 -1.91 4.97
C ARG A 8 6.14 -0.68 5.42
N VAL A 9 6.53 -0.06 6.54
CA VAL A 9 5.90 1.19 7.02
C VAL A 9 6.00 2.28 5.96
N HIS A 10 7.18 2.46 5.38
CA HIS A 10 7.41 3.41 4.29
C HIS A 10 6.54 3.08 3.06
N PHE A 11 6.51 1.82 2.63
CA PHE A 11 5.67 1.38 1.51
C PHE A 11 4.18 1.69 1.73
N TYR A 12 3.62 1.32 2.88
CA TYR A 12 2.21 1.57 3.18
C TYR A 12 1.91 3.07 3.37
N TYR A 13 2.85 3.83 3.91
CA TYR A 13 2.74 5.28 3.95
C TYR A 13 2.65 5.87 2.54
N CYS A 14 3.57 5.47 1.64
CA CYS A 14 3.59 5.96 0.26
C CYS A 14 2.31 5.63 -0.50
N ILE A 15 1.76 4.42 -0.37
CA ILE A 15 0.52 4.05 -1.08
C ILE A 15 -0.69 4.81 -0.54
N LEU A 16 -0.79 5.05 0.77
CA LEU A 16 -1.86 5.84 1.37
C LEU A 16 -1.79 7.31 0.91
N VAL A 17 -0.60 7.90 0.88
CA VAL A 17 -0.40 9.26 0.36
C VAL A 17 -0.79 9.32 -1.12
N ALA A 18 -0.32 8.36 -1.93
CA ALA A 18 -0.65 8.30 -3.35
C ALA A 18 -2.16 8.16 -3.58
N LEU A 19 -2.85 7.34 -2.78
CA LEU A 19 -4.30 7.18 -2.82
C LEU A 19 -5.03 8.47 -2.45
N LYS A 20 -4.60 9.17 -1.41
CA LYS A 20 -5.16 10.46 -0.99
C LYS A 20 -5.00 11.54 -2.06
N LEU A 21 -3.82 11.60 -2.70
CA LEU A 21 -3.58 12.50 -3.83
C LEU A 21 -4.49 12.18 -5.02
N TYR A 22 -4.69 10.90 -5.32
CA TYR A 22 -5.61 10.45 -6.37
C TYR A 22 -7.06 10.87 -6.08
N VAL A 23 -7.55 10.64 -4.86
CA VAL A 23 -8.90 11.04 -4.44
C VAL A 23 -9.10 12.56 -4.56
N ASN A 24 -8.12 13.34 -4.13
CA ASN A 24 -8.17 14.80 -4.19
C ASN A 24 -8.10 15.36 -5.63
N SER A 25 -7.57 14.59 -6.59
CA SER A 25 -7.40 15.03 -7.99
C SER A 25 -8.70 15.10 -8.82
N LYS A 26 -9.89 15.00 -8.20
CA LYS A 26 -11.23 14.97 -8.84
C LYS A 26 -11.43 13.84 -9.88
N LYS A 27 -10.52 12.86 -9.95
CA LYS A 27 -10.57 11.70 -10.86
C LYS A 27 -11.04 10.40 -10.20
N SER A 28 -11.53 10.45 -8.96
CA SER A 28 -11.94 9.24 -8.25
C SER A 28 -13.21 8.67 -8.87
N GLY A 29 -13.07 7.70 -9.78
CA GLY A 29 -14.17 6.90 -10.33
C GLY A 29 -14.79 5.96 -9.30
N GLY A 30 -15.09 6.47 -8.10
CA GLY A 30 -15.52 5.71 -6.93
C GLY A 30 -14.49 4.67 -6.48
N VAL A 31 -14.99 3.62 -5.81
CA VAL A 31 -14.19 2.49 -5.32
C VAL A 31 -13.45 1.78 -6.46
N ARG A 32 -14.10 1.57 -7.60
CA ARG A 32 -13.47 1.00 -8.81
C ARG A 32 -12.29 1.83 -9.30
N GLY A 33 -12.44 3.16 -9.30
CA GLY A 33 -11.37 4.09 -9.67
C GLY A 33 -10.16 3.96 -8.74
N LYS A 34 -10.40 3.90 -7.42
CA LYS A 34 -9.35 3.66 -6.41
C LYS A 34 -8.63 2.34 -6.65
N ASN A 35 -9.35 1.24 -6.87
CA ASN A 35 -8.75 -0.08 -7.10
C ASN A 35 -7.91 -0.14 -8.38
N ASN A 36 -8.41 0.45 -9.47
CA ASN A 36 -7.65 0.56 -10.72
C ASN A 36 -6.40 1.42 -10.56
N PHE A 37 -6.49 2.52 -9.80
CA PHE A 37 -5.35 3.34 -9.46
C PHE A 37 -4.31 2.55 -8.67
N LEU A 38 -4.72 1.84 -7.60
CA LEU A 38 -3.84 1.03 -6.77
C LEU A 38 -3.11 -0.03 -7.59
N LEU A 39 -3.82 -0.78 -8.45
CA LEU A 39 -3.20 -1.79 -9.32
C LEU A 39 -2.16 -1.19 -10.27
N LYS A 40 -2.45 -0.03 -10.87
CA LYS A 40 -1.50 0.67 -11.74
C LYS A 40 -0.30 1.19 -10.96
N TRP A 41 -0.54 1.78 -9.80
CA TRP A 41 0.51 2.32 -8.94
C TRP A 41 1.46 1.22 -8.47
N LEU A 42 0.92 0.08 -8.01
CA LEU A 42 1.70 -1.08 -7.57
C LEU A 42 2.54 -1.68 -8.70
N ARG A 43 1.96 -1.82 -9.90
CA ARG A 43 2.71 -2.28 -11.08
C ARG A 43 3.85 -1.33 -11.42
N ASN A 44 3.61 -0.02 -11.38
CA ASN A 44 4.64 0.97 -11.66
C ASN A 44 5.74 0.97 -10.58
N ALA A 45 5.37 0.83 -9.31
CA ALA A 45 6.32 0.76 -8.21
C ALA A 45 7.26 -0.45 -8.34
N GLN A 46 6.71 -1.61 -8.74
CA GLN A 46 7.49 -2.83 -9.00
C GLN A 46 8.41 -2.66 -10.21
N ASN A 47 7.88 -2.18 -11.34
CA ASN A 47 8.64 -2.04 -12.59
C ASN A 47 9.80 -1.05 -12.50
N ASN A 48 9.64 0.04 -11.73
CA ASN A 48 10.67 1.05 -11.54
C ASN A 48 11.56 0.78 -10.33
N THR A 49 11.42 -0.38 -9.68
CA THR A 49 12.21 -0.77 -8.49
C THR A 49 12.26 0.33 -7.42
N ILE A 50 11.12 0.99 -7.17
CA ILE A 50 11.04 2.17 -6.28
C ILE A 50 11.33 1.80 -4.82
N PHE A 51 11.00 0.57 -4.43
CA PHE A 51 11.18 0.05 -3.08
C PHE A 51 12.27 -1.02 -3.04
N HIS A 52 12.82 -1.24 -1.83
CA HIS A 52 13.77 -2.31 -1.59
C HIS A 52 13.20 -3.67 -2.03
N PRO A 53 14.03 -4.61 -2.56
CA PRO A 53 13.54 -5.92 -3.03
C PRO A 53 12.68 -6.69 -2.02
N ASP A 54 12.89 -6.51 -0.73
CA ASP A 54 12.08 -7.12 0.34
C ASP A 54 10.58 -6.75 0.28
N ILE A 55 10.23 -5.64 -0.36
CA ILE A 55 8.85 -5.16 -0.54
C ILE A 55 8.16 -5.80 -1.74
N THR A 56 8.90 -6.46 -2.63
CA THR A 56 8.35 -7.11 -3.83
C THR A 56 7.24 -8.11 -3.47
N SER A 57 7.50 -8.95 -2.47
CA SER A 57 6.51 -9.93 -1.97
C SER A 57 5.23 -9.26 -1.43
N GLU A 58 5.37 -8.09 -0.81
CA GLU A 58 4.25 -7.31 -0.27
C GLU A 58 3.43 -6.66 -1.40
N ILE A 59 4.10 -6.15 -2.44
CA ILE A 59 3.45 -5.62 -3.65
C ILE A 59 2.65 -6.72 -4.34
N GLU A 60 3.23 -7.90 -4.52
CA GLU A 60 2.58 -9.05 -5.15
C GLU A 60 1.37 -9.52 -4.34
N TRP A 61 1.53 -9.67 -3.02
CA TRP A 61 0.45 -10.00 -2.12
C TRP A 61 -0.70 -9.00 -2.20
N LEU A 62 -0.39 -7.69 -2.15
CA LEU A 62 -1.41 -6.65 -2.18
C LEU A 62 -2.15 -6.61 -3.52
N ARG A 63 -1.44 -6.78 -4.65
CA ARG A 63 -2.08 -6.90 -5.98
C ARG A 63 -3.02 -8.10 -6.03
N GLY A 64 -2.58 -9.27 -5.54
CA GLY A 64 -3.41 -10.46 -5.45
C GLY A 64 -4.66 -10.23 -4.57
N LYS A 65 -4.48 -9.55 -3.44
CA LYS A 65 -5.58 -9.19 -2.53
C LYS A 65 -6.61 -8.30 -3.21
N ILE A 66 -6.17 -7.24 -3.92
CA ILE A 66 -7.05 -6.33 -4.65
C ILE A 66 -7.86 -7.09 -5.72
N ILE A 67 -7.20 -7.96 -6.50
CA ILE A 67 -7.85 -8.74 -7.54
C ILE A 67 -8.88 -9.71 -6.93
N SER A 68 -8.51 -10.41 -5.85
CA SER A 68 -9.38 -11.40 -5.19
C SER A 68 -10.61 -10.79 -4.51
N ALA A 69 -10.49 -9.55 -3.99
CA ALA A 69 -11.58 -8.87 -3.31
C ALA A 69 -12.66 -8.35 -4.29
N GLY A 70 -12.32 -8.24 -5.58
CA GLY A 70 -13.20 -7.75 -6.62
C GLY A 70 -13.15 -6.22 -6.79
N PRO A 71 -13.63 -5.72 -7.94
CA PRO A 71 -13.45 -4.32 -8.35
C PRO A 71 -14.17 -3.31 -7.45
N ASP A 72 -15.21 -3.73 -6.74
CA ASP A 72 -16.06 -2.90 -5.89
C ASP A 72 -15.70 -2.96 -4.39
N ALA A 73 -14.67 -3.72 -4.02
CA ALA A 73 -14.23 -3.79 -2.63
C ALA A 73 -13.44 -2.53 -2.24
N ASP A 74 -13.85 -1.86 -1.16
CA ASP A 74 -13.07 -0.76 -0.61
C ASP A 74 -11.93 -1.29 0.27
N LEU A 75 -10.70 -1.13 -0.24
CA LEU A 75 -9.48 -1.63 0.40
C LEU A 75 -8.73 -0.57 1.17
N GLU A 76 -9.18 0.69 1.12
CA GLU A 76 -8.59 1.79 1.89
C GLU A 76 -8.57 1.51 3.41
N PRO A 77 -9.65 1.01 4.04
CA PRO A 77 -9.63 0.67 5.47
C PRO A 77 -8.60 -0.42 5.81
N MET A 78 -8.44 -1.40 4.91
CA MET A 78 -7.46 -2.47 5.09
C MET A 78 -6.03 -1.93 4.99
N LEU A 79 -5.74 -1.08 3.99
CA LEU A 79 -4.44 -0.42 3.85
C LEU A 79 -4.08 0.41 5.10
N GLN A 80 -5.04 1.17 5.63
CA GLN A 80 -4.85 1.95 6.85
C GLN A 80 -4.57 1.02 8.04
N TYR A 81 -5.32 -0.06 8.19
CA TYR A 81 -5.11 -1.03 9.26
C TYR A 81 -3.70 -1.65 9.20
N VAL A 82 -3.22 -2.04 8.01
CA VAL A 82 -1.88 -2.62 7.88
C VAL A 82 -0.81 -1.58 8.20
N TYR A 83 -0.96 -0.35 7.74
CA TYR A 83 -0.05 0.75 8.08
C TYR A 83 0.05 0.97 9.60
N GLU A 84 -1.08 1.12 10.29
CA GLU A 84 -1.10 1.36 11.74
C GLU A 84 -0.54 0.17 12.54
N THR A 85 -0.75 -1.06 12.03
CA THR A 85 -0.18 -2.26 12.65
C THR A 85 1.32 -2.33 12.45
N ALA A 86 1.81 -2.07 11.22
CA ALA A 86 3.23 -2.05 10.92
C ALA A 86 3.96 -0.95 11.70
N LYS A 87 3.36 0.25 11.78
CA LYS A 87 3.90 1.39 12.52
C LYS A 87 3.99 1.09 14.01
N ARG A 88 2.94 0.53 14.62
CA ARG A 88 2.97 0.11 16.02
C ARG A 88 4.05 -0.94 16.29
N ALA A 89 4.19 -1.92 15.40
CA ALA A 89 5.24 -2.92 15.51
C ALA A 89 6.65 -2.31 15.42
N GLU A 90 6.84 -1.29 14.57
CA GLU A 90 8.09 -0.53 14.49
C GLU A 90 8.36 0.25 15.78
N THR A 91 7.37 0.98 16.32
CA THR A 91 7.50 1.72 17.60
C THR A 91 7.83 0.81 18.77
N LEU A 92 7.15 -0.33 18.91
CA LEU A 92 7.42 -1.30 19.99
C LEU A 92 8.83 -1.89 19.92
N ARG A 93 9.45 -1.92 18.72
CA ARG A 93 10.84 -2.40 18.55
C ARG A 93 11.89 -1.34 18.88
N LEU A 94 11.59 -0.05 18.71
CA LEU A 94 12.54 1.02 18.96
C LEU A 94 12.63 1.41 20.45
N GLY A 95 11.70 0.92 21.28
CA GLY A 95 11.58 1.33 22.68
C GLY A 95 10.99 2.76 22.80
N PRO A 96 10.37 3.10 23.94
CA PRO A 96 9.98 4.48 24.22
C PRO A 96 11.20 5.42 24.32
#